data_AF-A0A2G8SW52-F1
#
_entry.id   AF-A0A2G8SW52-F1
#
_cell.length_a   1.000
_cell.length_b   1.000
_cell.length_c   1.000
_cell.angle_alpha   90.00
_cell.angle_beta   90.00
_cell.angle_gamma   90.00
#
_symmetry.space_group_name_H-M   'P 1'
#
loop_
_entity.id
_entity.type
_entity.pdbx_description
1 polymer ?
#
loop_
_entity_poly.entity_id
_entity_poly.type
_entity_poly.pdbx_seq_one_letter_code
_entity_poly.pdbx_strand_id
1 'polypeptide(L)'
;MTMPKRMTFTLLSIVVAVIAILAAYTYASLHISYSDGERAGFLQKFSRKGWICKTWEGEILLSSMPGAIPERFTFSVRDDGVARQLMAAMGKRVTLSYAQHKGVPSACFGETEYFVEKVAIQQ
;
A
#
# COMPACT_ATOMS: atom_id res chain seq x y z
N MET A 1 42.73 -16.36 7.94
CA MET A 1 42.23 -16.05 9.31
C MET A 1 40.88 -16.72 9.51
N THR A 2 40.84 -17.89 10.14
CA THR A 2 39.57 -18.56 10.50
C THR A 2 39.05 -17.92 11.80
N MET A 3 37.92 -17.20 11.73
CA MET A 3 37.30 -16.62 12.91
C MET A 3 36.96 -17.74 13.93
N PRO A 4 37.18 -17.52 15.23
CA PRO A 4 36.85 -18.51 16.25
C PRO A 4 35.36 -18.83 16.22
N LYS A 5 35.02 -20.12 16.28
CA LYS A 5 33.65 -20.66 16.12
C LYS A 5 32.60 -19.95 16.99
N ARG A 6 32.99 -19.51 18.19
CA ARG A 6 32.15 -18.70 19.10
C ARG A 6 31.79 -17.32 18.53
N MET A 7 32.74 -16.63 17.92
CA MET A 7 32.54 -15.30 17.31
C MET A 7 31.65 -15.38 16.07
N THR A 8 31.77 -16.45 15.28
CA THR A 8 30.88 -16.71 14.14
C THR A 8 29.44 -16.97 14.59
N PHE A 9 29.22 -17.74 15.68
CA PHE A 9 27.88 -17.92 16.25
C PHE A 9 27.28 -16.63 16.81
N THR A 10 28.07 -15.80 17.49
CA THR A 10 27.61 -14.49 17.98
C THR A 10 27.23 -13.57 16.81
N LEU A 11 28.07 -13.46 15.78
CA LEU A 11 27.77 -12.64 14.61
C LEU A 11 26.51 -13.11 13.89
N LEU A 12 26.35 -14.44 13.71
CA LEU A 12 25.16 -15.03 13.12
C LEU A 12 23.90 -14.73 13.94
N SER A 13 23.99 -14.84 15.27
CA SER A 13 22.87 -14.54 16.17
C SER A 13 22.42 -13.08 16.12
N ILE A 14 23.37 -12.14 15.97
CA ILE A 14 23.07 -10.72 15.79
C ILE A 14 22.38 -10.49 14.45
N VAL A 15 22.87 -11.09 13.36
CA VAL A 15 22.24 -10.97 12.04
C VAL A 15 20.81 -11.50 12.06
N VAL A 16 20.59 -12.67 12.67
CA VAL A 16 19.24 -13.24 12.83
C VAL A 16 18.34 -12.32 13.66
N ALA A 17 18.84 -11.76 14.75
CA ALA A 17 18.08 -10.83 15.58
C ALA A 17 17.67 -9.57 14.80
N VAL A 18 18.57 -9.00 14.00
CA VAL A 18 18.27 -7.83 13.15
C VAL A 18 17.20 -8.17 12.11
N ILE A 19 17.31 -9.32 11.44
CA ILE A 19 16.30 -9.76 10.46
C ILE A 19 14.94 -9.95 11.14
N ALA A 20 14.91 -10.54 12.33
CA ALA A 20 13.67 -10.73 13.09
C ALA A 20 13.00 -9.40 13.47
N ILE A 21 13.79 -8.40 13.88
CA ILE A 21 13.27 -7.05 14.19
C ILE A 21 12.70 -6.39 12.95
N LEU A 22 13.41 -6.45 11.81
CA LEU A 22 12.92 -5.90 10.54
C LEU A 22 11.63 -6.60 10.07
N ALA A 23 11.55 -7.93 10.22
CA ALA A 23 10.34 -8.69 9.92
C ALA A 23 9.17 -8.28 10.84
N ALA A 24 9.41 -8.13 12.14
CA ALA A 24 8.38 -7.67 13.07
C ALA A 24 7.91 -6.24 12.76
N TYR A 25 8.83 -5.34 12.40
CA TYR A 25 8.51 -3.97 12.03
C TYR A 25 7.71 -3.89 10.71
N THR A 26 8.12 -4.62 9.68
CA THR A 26 7.37 -4.71 8.41
C THR A 26 5.97 -5.26 8.63
N TYR A 27 5.82 -6.30 9.46
CA TYR A 27 4.52 -6.85 9.82
C TYR A 27 3.65 -5.81 10.55
N ALA A 28 4.18 -5.15 11.59
CA ALA A 28 3.45 -4.12 12.32
C ALA A 28 3.01 -2.96 11.40
N SER A 29 3.90 -2.42 10.56
CA SER A 29 3.57 -1.31 9.66
C SER A 29 2.47 -1.66 8.66
N LEU A 30 2.42 -2.91 8.19
CA LEU A 30 1.43 -3.36 7.20
C LEU A 30 0.08 -3.79 7.77
N HIS A 31 -0.02 -3.96 9.09
CA HIS A 31 -1.23 -4.45 9.76
C HIS A 31 -1.83 -3.44 10.75
N ILE A 32 -1.04 -2.49 11.25
CA ILE A 32 -1.52 -1.43 12.14
C ILE A 32 -1.89 -0.22 11.27
N SER A 33 -3.18 0.06 11.15
CA SER A 33 -3.67 1.28 10.53
C SER A 33 -3.49 2.47 11.48
N TYR A 34 -2.93 3.56 10.95
CA TYR A 34 -2.86 4.85 11.64
C TYR A 34 -4.20 5.58 11.59
N SER A 35 -4.89 5.48 10.45
CA SER A 35 -6.18 6.11 10.18
C SER A 35 -6.94 5.24 9.18
N ASP A 36 -8.25 5.18 9.29
CA ASP A 36 -9.12 4.53 8.33
C ASP A 36 -10.28 5.47 7.98
N GLY A 37 -10.82 5.31 6.77
CA GLY A 37 -11.90 6.17 6.32
C GLY A 37 -12.35 5.89 4.90
N GLU A 38 -13.22 6.76 4.39
CA GLU A 38 -13.80 6.64 3.06
C GLU A 38 -13.53 7.87 2.21
N ARG A 39 -13.31 7.66 0.91
CA ARG A 39 -13.19 8.72 -0.09
C ARG A 39 -14.00 8.35 -1.33
N ALA A 40 -14.82 9.28 -1.80
CA ALA A 40 -15.64 9.10 -2.99
C ALA A 40 -15.15 10.01 -4.12
N GLY A 41 -14.98 9.45 -5.31
CA GLY A 41 -14.46 10.19 -6.45
C GLY A 41 -14.60 9.42 -7.77
N PHE A 42 -14.10 10.00 -8.85
CA PHE A 42 -14.06 9.32 -10.14
C PHE A 42 -12.74 8.59 -10.32
N LEU A 43 -12.80 7.29 -10.64
CA LEU A 43 -11.60 6.49 -10.88
C LEU A 43 -11.00 6.85 -12.24
N GLN A 44 -9.91 7.62 -12.21
CA GLN A 44 -9.28 8.16 -13.41
C GLN A 44 -8.14 7.28 -13.91
N LYS A 45 -7.35 6.71 -12.99
CA LYS A 45 -6.22 5.87 -13.32
C LYS A 45 -6.17 4.66 -12.39
N PHE A 46 -5.89 3.50 -12.97
CA PHE A 46 -5.55 2.29 -12.23
C PHE A 46 -4.57 1.47 -13.06
N SER A 47 -3.40 1.17 -12.50
CA SER A 47 -2.34 0.48 -13.24
C SER A 47 -1.51 -0.39 -12.31
N ARG A 48 -1.01 -1.51 -12.85
CA ARG A 48 -0.02 -2.32 -12.17
C ARG A 48 1.37 -1.82 -12.53
N LYS A 49 2.09 -1.22 -11.59
CA LYS A 49 3.44 -0.66 -11.83
C LYS A 49 4.48 -1.25 -10.89
N GLY A 50 5.74 -1.18 -11.30
CA GLY A 50 6.88 -1.75 -10.60
C GLY A 50 7.78 -2.61 -11.50
N TRP A 51 9.08 -2.58 -11.22
CA TRP A 51 10.10 -3.35 -11.96
C TRP A 51 10.38 -4.71 -11.30
N ILE A 52 10.60 -4.71 -9.98
CA ILE A 52 10.93 -5.91 -9.19
C ILE A 52 9.67 -6.45 -8.50
N CYS A 53 8.93 -5.58 -7.81
CA CYS A 53 7.67 -5.89 -7.16
C CYS A 53 6.57 -5.08 -7.87
N LYS A 54 5.58 -5.75 -8.46
CA LYS A 54 4.47 -5.09 -9.14
C LYS A 54 3.31 -4.88 -8.17
N THR A 55 2.96 -3.63 -7.89
CA THR A 55 1.82 -3.25 -7.05
C THR A 55 0.71 -2.63 -7.88
N TRP A 56 -0.51 -2.68 -7.36
CA TRP A 56 -1.67 -2.06 -7.97
C TRP A 56 -1.85 -0.66 -7.42
N GLU A 57 -1.91 0.32 -8.31
CA GLU A 57 -1.83 1.72 -7.93
C GLU A 57 -2.88 2.50 -8.69
N GLY A 58 -3.69 3.24 -7.94
CA GLY A 58 -4.86 3.95 -8.42
C GLY A 58 -4.89 5.41 -8.06
N GLU A 59 -5.70 6.16 -8.78
CA GLU A 59 -5.95 7.58 -8.55
C GLU A 59 -7.44 7.87 -8.79
N ILE A 60 -8.09 8.47 -7.78
CA ILE A 60 -9.42 9.05 -7.93
C ILE A 60 -9.34 10.57 -7.90
N LEU A 61 -10.26 11.21 -8.64
CA LEU A 61 -10.50 12.64 -8.56
C LEU A 61 -11.62 12.91 -7.56
N LEU A 62 -11.27 13.63 -6.49
CA LEU A 62 -12.20 14.17 -5.50
C LEU A 62 -12.80 15.46 -6.06
N SER A 63 -14.08 15.43 -6.40
CA SER A 63 -14.80 16.61 -6.85
C SER A 63 -15.38 17.35 -5.64
N SER A 64 -14.70 18.41 -5.21
CA SER A 64 -15.17 19.26 -4.10
C SER A 64 -16.12 20.37 -4.56
N MET A 65 -15.92 20.94 -5.76
CA MET A 65 -16.76 22.01 -6.33
C MET A 65 -16.72 22.03 -7.87
N PRO A 66 -17.84 22.31 -8.57
CA PRO A 66 -17.83 22.53 -10.02
C PRO A 66 -16.90 23.68 -10.41
N GLY A 67 -15.97 23.44 -11.36
CA GLY A 67 -15.02 24.45 -11.85
C GLY A 67 -13.72 24.60 -11.05
N ALA A 68 -13.59 23.93 -9.89
CA ALA A 68 -12.33 23.81 -9.18
C ALA A 68 -11.46 22.69 -9.77
N ILE A 69 -10.14 22.81 -9.65
CA ILE A 69 -9.22 21.72 -9.99
C ILE A 69 -9.46 20.57 -8.99
N PRO A 70 -9.88 19.37 -9.45
CA PRO A 70 -10.17 18.27 -8.55
C PRO A 70 -8.91 17.84 -7.78
N GLU A 71 -9.06 17.57 -6.48
CA GLU A 71 -7.96 17.00 -5.70
C GLU A 71 -7.76 15.55 -6.11
N ARG A 72 -6.50 15.14 -6.27
CA ARG A 72 -6.15 13.78 -6.65
C ARG A 72 -5.83 12.97 -5.40
N PHE A 73 -6.54 11.85 -5.21
CA PHE A 73 -6.20 10.89 -4.18
C PHE A 73 -5.60 9.64 -4.80
N THR A 74 -4.32 9.45 -4.55
CA THR A 74 -3.55 8.28 -4.96
C THR A 74 -3.59 7.22 -3.86
N PHE A 75 -3.77 5.96 -4.26
CA PHE A 75 -3.87 4.84 -3.34
C PHE A 75 -3.24 3.58 -3.94
N SER A 76 -2.88 2.65 -3.06
CA SER A 76 -2.34 1.34 -3.40
C SER A 76 -3.35 0.24 -3.05
N VAL A 77 -3.35 -0.86 -3.79
CA VAL A 77 -4.22 -2.02 -3.54
C VAL A 77 -3.36 -3.27 -3.40
N ARG A 78 -3.56 -4.01 -2.32
CA ARG A 78 -2.85 -5.28 -2.05
C ARG A 78 -3.66 -6.50 -2.46
N ASP A 79 -4.99 -6.41 -2.40
CA ASP A 79 -5.89 -7.51 -2.73
C ASP A 79 -6.22 -7.53 -4.24
N ASP A 80 -5.86 -8.62 -4.93
CA ASP A 80 -6.13 -8.80 -6.36
C ASP A 80 -7.64 -8.88 -6.70
N GLY A 81 -8.48 -9.28 -5.76
CA GLY A 81 -9.94 -9.23 -5.87
C GLY A 81 -10.47 -7.80 -5.92
N VAL A 82 -9.99 -6.93 -5.04
CA VAL A 82 -10.32 -5.50 -5.05
C VAL A 82 -9.77 -4.83 -6.31
N ALA A 83 -8.54 -5.18 -6.70
CA ALA A 83 -7.92 -4.67 -7.93
C ALA A 83 -8.76 -4.98 -9.18
N ARG A 84 -9.28 -6.21 -9.29
CA ARG A 84 -10.17 -6.59 -10.42
C ARG A 84 -11.47 -5.80 -10.43
N GLN A 85 -12.07 -5.54 -9.27
CA GLN A 85 -13.28 -4.71 -9.17
C GLN A 85 -12.99 -3.27 -9.63
N LEU A 86 -11.86 -2.70 -9.22
CA LEU A 86 -11.43 -1.36 -9.63
C LEU A 86 -11.12 -1.29 -11.13
N MET A 87 -10.46 -2.31 -11.70
CA MET A 87 -10.27 -2.38 -13.15
C MET A 87 -11.60 -2.35 -13.92
N ALA A 88 -12.63 -3.06 -13.44
CA ALA A 88 -13.95 -3.04 -14.04
C ALA A 88 -14.74 -1.74 -13.78
N ALA A 89 -14.33 -0.97 -12.78
CA ALA A 89 -14.95 0.30 -12.39
C ALA A 89 -14.24 1.53 -13.00
N MET A 90 -13.29 1.34 -13.92
CA MET A 90 -12.58 2.44 -14.55
C MET A 90 -13.53 3.45 -15.20
N GLY A 91 -13.29 4.74 -14.93
CA GLY A 91 -14.12 5.85 -15.44
C GLY A 91 -15.43 6.04 -14.67
N LYS A 92 -15.78 5.18 -13.72
CA LYS A 92 -16.99 5.30 -12.90
C LYS A 92 -16.72 6.06 -11.61
N ARG A 93 -17.80 6.53 -10.98
CA ARG A 93 -17.75 7.06 -9.62
C ARG A 93 -17.68 5.90 -8.63
N VAL A 94 -16.71 5.94 -7.73
CA VAL A 94 -16.46 4.89 -6.74
C VAL A 94 -16.29 5.51 -5.37
N THR A 95 -16.71 4.79 -4.34
CA THR A 95 -16.37 5.05 -2.94
C THR A 95 -15.33 4.01 -2.51
N LEU A 96 -14.20 4.48 -2.01
CA LEU A 96 -13.08 3.66 -1.57
C LEU A 96 -13.01 3.72 -0.04
N SER A 97 -13.04 2.56 0.62
CA SER A 97 -12.67 2.44 2.02
C SER A 97 -11.18 2.11 2.10
N TYR A 98 -10.42 2.94 2.82
CA TYR A 98 -8.96 2.84 2.90
C TYR A 98 -8.47 2.77 4.35
N ALA A 99 -7.33 2.12 4.52
CA ALA A 99 -6.52 2.15 5.72
C ALA A 99 -5.18 2.84 5.41
N GLN A 100 -4.82 3.83 6.21
CA GLN A 100 -3.55 4.53 6.14
C GLN A 100 -2.52 3.80 7.01
N HIS A 101 -1.46 3.31 6.39
CA HIS A 101 -0.34 2.65 7.07
C HIS A 101 0.90 3.52 6.94
N LYS A 102 1.36 4.09 8.07
CA LYS A 102 2.52 4.97 8.10
C LYS A 102 3.82 4.18 8.29
N GLY A 103 4.87 4.61 7.60
CA GLY A 103 6.21 4.03 7.75
C GLY A 103 6.37 2.66 7.09
N VAL A 104 5.62 2.37 6.03
CA VAL A 104 5.83 1.16 5.23
C VAL A 104 7.23 1.20 4.62
N PRO A 105 8.12 0.25 4.95
CA PRO A 105 9.56 0.39 4.70
C PRO A 105 10.00 0.18 3.24
N SER A 106 9.11 -0.26 2.36
CA SER A 106 9.44 -0.56 0.97
C SER A 106 8.28 -0.32 0.03
N ALA A 107 8.59 0.22 -1.16
CA ALA A 107 7.66 0.38 -2.27
C ALA A 107 7.16 -0.97 -2.85
N CYS A 108 7.78 -2.10 -2.47
CA CYS A 108 7.28 -3.42 -2.83
C CYS A 108 5.90 -3.74 -2.24
N PHE A 109 5.49 -3.05 -1.18
CA PHE A 109 4.20 -3.26 -0.53
C PHE A 109 3.10 -2.31 -1.04
N GLY A 110 3.50 -1.15 -1.57
CA GLY A 110 2.64 -0.11 -2.14
C GLY A 110 3.44 1.17 -2.31
N GLU A 111 3.10 1.99 -3.31
CA GLU A 111 3.75 3.29 -3.50
C GLU A 111 3.20 4.39 -2.60
N THR A 112 2.03 4.18 -2.01
CA THR A 112 1.36 5.14 -1.14
C THR A 112 1.18 4.60 0.27
N GLU A 113 0.90 5.48 1.22
CA GLU A 113 0.52 5.11 2.58
C GLU A 113 -0.95 4.69 2.69
N TYR A 114 -1.74 4.86 1.62
CA TYR A 114 -3.18 4.62 1.63
C TYR A 114 -3.51 3.32 0.91
N PHE A 115 -3.95 2.32 1.67
CA PHE A 115 -4.28 1.00 1.17
C PHE A 115 -5.79 0.83 1.09
N VAL A 116 -6.32 0.62 -0.12
CA VAL A 116 -7.76 0.40 -0.29
C VAL A 116 -8.10 -1.05 -0.01
N GLU A 117 -9.07 -1.24 0.89
CA GLU A 117 -9.54 -2.55 1.32
C GLU A 117 -10.88 -2.91 0.67
N LYS A 118 -11.73 -1.92 0.39
CA LYS A 118 -13.06 -2.12 -0.18
C LYS A 118 -13.39 -1.03 -1.20
N VAL A 119 -14.15 -1.43 -2.22
CA VAL A 119 -14.67 -0.54 -3.25
C VAL A 119 -16.18 -0.72 -3.36
N ALA A 120 -16.91 0.38 -3.40
CA ALA A 120 -18.32 0.43 -3.75
C ALA A 120 -18.48 1.25 -5.04
N ILE A 121 -19.06 0.64 -6.07
CA ILE A 121 -19.30 1.31 -7.35
C ILE A 121 -20.64 2.05 -7.22
N GLN A 122 -20.62 3.37 -7.39
CA GLN A 122 -21.86 4.15 -7.50
C GLN A 122 -22.33 4.08 -8.96
N GLN A 123 -23.59 3.65 -9.15
CA GLN A 123 -24.24 3.63 -10.47
C GLN A 123 -24.68 5.03 -10.88
#